data_AF-A0A3M2E1G2-F1
#
_entry.id   AF-A0A3M2E1G2-F1
#
_cell.length_a   1.000
_cell.length_b   1.000
_cell.length_c   1.000
_cell.angle_alpha   90.00
_cell.angle_beta   90.00
_cell.angle_gamma   90.00
#
_symmetry.space_group_name_H-M   'P 1'
#
loop_
_entity.id
_entity.type
_entity.pdbx_description
1 polymer ?
#
loop_
_entity_poly.entity_id
_entity_poly.type
_entity_poly.pdbx_seq_one_letter_code
_entity_poly.pdbx_strand_id
1 'polypeptide(L)'
;MIAALLLFSAITLALGIAVAVWRARSERRHGLFPGTEPGEGDHIIDNGYISGGPGGGHPTITRVTRDPQRYARAFVPRRKEKDK
;
A
#
# COMPACT_ATOMS: atom_id res chain seq x y z
N MET A 1 4.44 12.82 45.01
CA MET A 1 4.44 11.58 44.20
C MET A 1 3.35 11.60 43.11
N ILE A 2 2.07 11.79 43.45
CA ILE A 2 0.97 11.85 42.47
C ILE A 2 1.15 12.96 41.42
N ALA A 3 1.51 14.18 41.83
CA ALA A 3 1.73 15.29 40.90
C ALA A 3 2.86 15.01 39.89
N ALA A 4 3.92 14.31 40.30
CA ALA A 4 5.02 13.93 39.41
C ALA A 4 4.58 12.87 38.38
N LEU A 5 3.74 11.91 38.78
CA LEU A 5 3.16 10.92 37.87
C LEU A 5 2.21 11.56 36.86
N LEU A 6 1.37 12.51 37.29
CA LEU A 6 0.48 13.25 36.40
C LEU A 6 1.26 14.11 35.40
N LEU A 7 2.32 14.79 35.86
CA LEU A 7 3.18 15.58 34.99
C LEU A 7 3.87 14.70 33.95
N PHE A 8 4.44 13.56 34.38
CA PHE A 8 5.09 12.61 33.47
C PHE A 8 4.11 12.08 32.44
N SER A 9 2.92 11.63 32.87
CA SER A 9 1.86 11.16 31.97
C SER A 9 1.43 12.22 30.96
N ALA A 10 1.29 13.47 31.38
CA ALA A 10 0.91 14.57 30.50
C ALA A 10 1.99 14.85 29.45
N ILE A 11 3.27 14.82 29.83
CA ILE A 11 4.40 14.99 28.93
C ILE A 11 4.44 13.85 27.90
N THR A 12 4.29 12.59 28.34
CA THR A 12 4.31 11.44 27.42
C THR A 12 3.16 11.50 26.42
N LEU A 13 1.95 11.88 26.89
CA LEU A 13 0.78 12.04 26.02
C LEU A 13 0.98 13.17 25.01
N ALA A 14 1.46 14.33 25.45
CA ALA A 14 1.73 15.46 24.57
C ALA A 14 2.77 15.11 23.50
N LEU A 15 3.84 14.40 23.89
CA LEU A 15 4.87 13.94 22.96
C LEU A 15 4.30 12.94 21.94
N GLY A 16 3.48 11.98 22.39
CA GLY A 16 2.83 11.02 21.50
C GLY A 16 1.93 11.69 20.46
N ILE A 17 1.14 12.67 20.86
CA ILE A 17 0.30 13.47 19.96
C ILE A 17 1.18 14.26 18.97
N ALA A 18 2.24 14.91 19.45
CA ALA A 18 3.15 15.66 18.59
C ALA A 18 3.79 14.79 17.50
N VAL A 19 4.27 13.60 17.87
CA VAL A 19 4.85 12.64 16.91
C VAL A 19 3.82 12.13 15.90
N ALA A 20 2.61 11.81 16.34
CA ALA A 20 1.53 11.36 15.45
C ALA A 20 1.15 12.43 14.43
N VAL A 21 1.01 13.69 14.87
CA VAL A 21 0.72 14.83 14.00
C VAL A 21 1.87 15.10 13.03
N TRP A 22 3.12 15.01 13.50
CA TRP A 22 4.29 15.18 12.64
C TRP A 22 4.36 14.12 11.54
N ARG A 23 4.15 12.83 11.89
CA ARG A 23 4.11 11.72 10.91
C ARG A 23 3.00 11.89 9.88
N ALA A 24 1.78 12.16 10.31
CA ALA A 24 0.66 12.36 9.40
C ALA A 24 0.91 13.53 8.42
N ARG A 25 1.61 14.57 8.86
CA ARG A 25 2.00 15.70 7.99
C ARG A 25 3.19 15.36 7.09
N SER A 26 4.19 14.63 7.57
CA SER A 26 5.34 14.23 6.76
C SER A 26 4.94 13.25 5.66
N GLU A 27 4.08 12.28 5.97
CA GLU A 27 3.58 11.31 5.00
C GLU A 27 2.82 12.00 3.84
N ARG A 28 1.98 12.98 4.17
CA ARG A 28 1.28 13.80 3.18
C ARG A 28 2.21 14.69 2.35
N ARG A 29 3.26 15.25 2.96
CA ARG A 29 4.21 16.15 2.28
C ARG A 29 5.20 15.43 1.38
N HIS A 30 5.60 14.22 1.75
CA HIS A 30 6.60 13.45 1.01
C HIS A 30 5.98 12.43 0.05
N GLY A 31 4.65 12.38 -0.08
CA GLY A 31 3.96 11.42 -0.95
C GLY A 31 4.25 9.97 -0.56
N LEU A 32 4.59 9.71 0.71
CA LEU A 32 5.05 8.41 1.21
C LEU A 32 3.89 7.43 1.47
N PHE A 33 2.75 7.62 0.81
CA PHE A 33 1.72 6.58 0.84
C PHE A 33 2.16 5.45 -0.09
N PRO A 34 2.42 4.25 0.43
CA PRO A 34 2.65 3.10 -0.44
C PRO A 34 1.40 2.88 -1.29
N GLY A 35 1.58 2.79 -2.60
CA GLY A 35 0.49 2.62 -3.55
C GLY A 35 0.45 3.75 -4.57
N THR A 36 -0.64 3.81 -5.31
CA THR A 36 -0.86 4.83 -6.34
C THR A 36 -2.32 5.24 -6.30
N GLU A 37 -2.59 6.50 -6.61
CA GLU A 37 -3.94 7.00 -6.68
C GLU A 37 -4.77 6.18 -7.70
N PRO A 38 -6.04 5.88 -7.38
CA PRO A 38 -6.97 5.28 -8.33
C PRO A 38 -7.08 6.12 -9.61
N GLY A 39 -7.36 5.45 -10.73
CA GLY A 39 -7.53 6.16 -11.99
C GLY A 39 -7.60 5.20 -13.17
N GLU A 40 -7.42 5.76 -14.37
CA GLU A 40 -7.48 4.98 -15.61
C GLU A 40 -6.13 4.33 -15.96
N GLY A 41 -6.16 3.27 -16.77
CA GLY A 41 -4.97 2.56 -17.22
C GLY A 41 -4.40 1.55 -16.22
N ASP A 42 -3.16 1.10 -16.46
CA ASP A 42 -2.53 0.01 -15.71
C ASP A 42 -1.20 0.44 -15.09
N HIS A 43 -0.93 -0.06 -13.88
CA HIS A 43 0.42 -0.19 -13.37
C HIS A 43 1.15 -1.32 -14.06
N ILE A 44 2.35 -1.01 -14.55
CA ILE A 44 3.28 -1.96 -15.11
C ILE A 44 4.26 -2.34 -14.01
N ILE A 45 4.24 -3.60 -13.61
CA ILE A 45 5.21 -4.17 -12.68
C ILE A 45 6.16 -5.02 -13.52
N ASP A 46 7.41 -4.57 -13.60
CA ASP A 46 8.48 -5.33 -14.24
C ASP A 46 9.04 -6.34 -13.23
N ASN A 47 8.63 -7.59 -13.39
CA ASN A 47 9.13 -8.72 -12.60
C ASN A 47 10.32 -9.34 -13.35
N GLY A 48 11.44 -8.65 -13.34
CA GLY A 48 12.73 -9.21 -13.72
C GLY A 48 13.28 -10.13 -12.64
N TYR A 49 12.83 -11.39 -12.59
CA TYR A 49 13.44 -12.38 -11.69
C TYR A 49 14.64 -13.04 -12.35
N ILE A 50 15.83 -12.84 -11.76
CA ILE A 50 17.09 -13.46 -12.19
C ILE A 50 17.59 -14.31 -11.02
N SER A 51 17.27 -15.60 -11.01
CA SER A 51 17.84 -16.56 -10.06
C SER A 51 19.19 -17.07 -10.57
N GLY A 52 20.21 -16.22 -10.47
CA GLY A 52 21.66 -16.51 -10.32
C GLY A 52 22.38 -17.65 -11.05
N GLY A 53 21.75 -18.42 -11.93
CA GLY A 53 22.34 -19.56 -12.64
C GLY A 53 22.43 -19.31 -14.16
N PRO A 54 23.39 -19.94 -14.86
CA PRO A 54 23.51 -19.81 -16.31
C PRO A 54 22.25 -20.39 -16.99
N GLY A 55 21.36 -19.50 -17.44
CA GLY A 55 20.09 -19.83 -18.13
C GLY A 55 18.79 -19.51 -17.37
N GLY A 56 18.85 -18.93 -16.17
CA GLY A 56 17.67 -18.76 -15.30
C GLY A 56 17.22 -17.32 -15.10
N GLY A 57 16.43 -16.78 -16.03
CA GLY A 57 15.66 -15.55 -15.81
C GLY A 57 14.52 -15.42 -16.80
N HIS A 58 13.30 -15.17 -16.32
CA HIS A 58 12.13 -14.92 -17.18
C HIS A 58 11.59 -13.52 -16.87
N PRO A 59 11.93 -12.49 -17.68
CA PRO A 59 11.35 -11.17 -17.51
C PRO A 59 9.84 -11.29 -17.74
N THR A 60 9.06 -10.97 -16.71
CA THR A 60 7.60 -10.97 -16.81
C THR A 60 7.10 -9.58 -16.51
N ILE A 61 6.19 -9.09 -17.35
CA ILE A 61 5.50 -7.84 -17.08
C ILE A 61 4.11 -8.18 -16.54
N THR A 62 3.84 -7.77 -15.30
CA THR A 62 2.50 -7.86 -14.70
C THR A 62 1.79 -6.52 -14.86
N ARG A 63 0.55 -6.55 -15.34
CA ARG A 63 -0.28 -5.36 -15.49
C ARG A 63 -1.39 -5.38 -14.44
N VAL A 64 -1.45 -4.36 -13.60
CA VAL A 64 -2.47 -4.21 -12.57
C VAL A 64 -3.29 -2.95 -12.85
N THR A 65 -4.59 -3.10 -13.10
CA THR A 65 -5.44 -1.95 -13.42
C THR A 65 -5.56 -0.99 -12.24
N ARG A 66 -5.54 0.31 -12.52
CA ARG A 66 -5.80 1.38 -11.54
C ARG A 66 -7.28 1.64 -11.29
N ASP A 67 -8.17 1.10 -12.12
CA ASP A 67 -9.62 1.19 -11.94
C ASP A 67 -10.05 0.20 -10.84
N PRO A 68 -10.49 0.68 -9.66
CA PRO A 68 -10.88 -0.19 -8.55
C PRO A 68 -12.03 -1.14 -8.91
N GLN A 69 -12.95 -0.70 -9.77
CA GLN A 69 -14.10 -1.51 -10.17
C GLN A 69 -13.72 -2.58 -11.16
N ARG A 70 -12.80 -2.31 -12.09
CA ARG A 70 -12.27 -3.34 -12.98
C ARG A 70 -11.42 -4.35 -12.21
N TYR A 71 -10.61 -3.90 -11.25
CA TYR A 71 -9.85 -4.78 -10.36
C TYR A 71 -10.79 -5.69 -9.56
N ALA A 72 -11.79 -5.14 -8.88
CA ALA A 72 -12.75 -5.89 -8.08
C ALA A 72 -13.54 -6.93 -8.91
N ARG A 73 -13.98 -6.56 -10.12
CA ARG A 73 -14.71 -7.47 -11.02
C ARG A 73 -13.89 -8.70 -11.44
N ALA A 74 -12.56 -8.61 -11.47
CA ALA A 74 -11.71 -9.73 -11.81
C ALA A 74 -11.78 -10.89 -10.78
N PHE A 75 -12.18 -10.59 -9.54
CA PHE A 75 -12.34 -11.60 -8.49
C PHE A 75 -13.72 -12.25 -8.47
N VAL A 76 -14.70 -11.69 -9.21
CA VAL A 76 -16.05 -12.24 -9.27
C VAL A 76 -16.06 -13.41 -10.26
N PRO A 77 -16.40 -14.64 -9.84
CA PRO A 77 -16.49 -15.76 -10.76
C PRO A 77 -17.48 -15.47 -11.87
N ARG A 78 -17.06 -15.69 -13.12
CA ARG A 78 -18.00 -15.65 -14.24
C ARG A 78 -18.98 -16.81 -14.08
N ARG A 79 -20.27 -16.51 -14.07
CA ARG A 79 -21.32 -17.54 -14.11
C ARG A 79 -21.05 -18.38 -15.37
N LYS A 80 -20.80 -19.68 -15.21
CA LYS A 80 -20.74 -20.60 -16.35
C LYS A 80 -22.10 -20.54 -17.03
N GLU A 81 -22.13 -20.11 -18.29
CA GLU A 81 -23.29 -20.29 -19.13
C GLU A 81 -23.55 -21.79 -19.17
N LYS A 82 -24.75 -22.22 -18.77
CA LYS A 82 -25.14 -23.61 -18.96
C LYS A 82 -25.22 -23.81 -20.47
N ASP A 83 -24.29 -24.57 -21.02
CA ASP A 83 -24.40 -25.09 -22.38
C ASP A 83 -25.83 -25.65 -22.54
N LYS A 84 -26.58 -25.06 -23.46
CA LYS A 84 -27.95 -25.47 -23.81
C LYS A 84 -27.91 -26.65 -24.76
#